data_AF-A0A961YG29-F1
#
_entry.id   AF-A0A961YG29-F1
#
_cell.length_a   1.000
_cell.length_b   1.000
_cell.length_c   1.000
_cell.angle_alpha   90.00
_cell.angle_beta   90.00
_cell.angle_gamma   90.00
#
_symmetry.space_group_name_H-M   'P 1'
#
loop_
_entity.id
_entity.type
_entity.pdbx_description
1 polymer ?
#
loop_
_entity_poly.entity_id
_entity_poly.type
_entity_poly.pdbx_seq_one_letter_code
_entity_poly.pdbx_strand_id
1 'polypeptide(L)'
;DRQAPEGFYEVSRSSLNPNSRWHRSFNLGYPNVYDRSLGRTGSFLMVHGGCASVGCYAMTNAQIDEIWRLINAAFDQGQASFQVQAYPFRMTPERLANYQDHPDAAFWRDLQAGNALFETTRLPPQVNVCKGRYLFSPGNSPSQSVGISERCPQTSAKN
;
A
#
# COMPACT_ATOMS: atom_id res chain seq x y z
N ASP A 1 -0.47 7.51 16.66
CA ASP A 1 -1.91 7.21 16.87
C ASP A 1 -2.21 5.73 17.12
N ARG A 2 -1.22 4.82 17.04
CA ARG A 2 -1.40 3.36 17.15
C ARG A 2 -2.29 2.77 16.04
N GLN A 3 -2.45 3.49 14.94
CA GLN A 3 -3.23 3.03 13.79
C GLN A 3 -2.30 2.42 12.75
N ALA A 4 -2.73 1.31 12.16
CA ALA A 4 -2.05 0.75 11.00
C ALA A 4 -2.42 1.60 9.77
N PRO A 5 -1.47 1.87 8.87
CA PRO A 5 -1.67 2.84 7.81
C PRO A 5 -2.41 2.20 6.63
N GLU A 6 -3.53 2.79 6.23
CA GLU A 6 -4.25 2.36 5.03
C GLU A 6 -3.68 3.07 3.79
N GLY A 7 -3.77 2.42 2.63
CA GLY A 7 -3.31 2.99 1.36
C GLY A 7 -2.33 2.12 0.59
N PHE A 8 -1.58 2.77 -0.29
CA PHE A 8 -0.65 2.12 -1.21
C PHE A 8 0.77 2.44 -0.80
N TYR A 9 1.66 1.46 -0.89
CA TYR A 9 3.05 1.59 -0.48
C TYR A 9 3.97 0.81 -1.42
N GLU A 10 5.24 1.17 -1.42
CA GLU A 10 6.26 0.52 -2.23
C GLU A 10 7.42 0.09 -1.35
N VAL A 11 7.80 -1.17 -1.47
CA VAL A 11 8.84 -1.80 -0.65
C VAL A 11 9.94 -2.29 -1.58
N SER A 12 11.14 -1.76 -1.40
CA SER A 12 12.35 -2.20 -2.10
C SER A 12 13.17 -3.14 -1.23
N ARG A 13 14.23 -3.71 -1.81
CA ARG A 13 15.14 -4.61 -1.08
C ARG A 13 15.80 -3.96 0.13
N SER A 14 16.02 -2.64 0.11
CA SER A 14 16.62 -1.91 1.25
C SER A 14 15.65 -1.73 2.43
N SER A 15 14.35 -1.94 2.23
CA SER A 15 13.35 -1.91 3.30
C SER A 15 13.29 -3.21 4.10
N LEU A 16 14.00 -4.27 3.68
CA LEU A 16 14.03 -5.56 4.36
C LEU A 16 14.91 -5.51 5.62
N ASN A 17 14.42 -6.12 6.69
CA ASN A 17 15.12 -6.31 7.95
C ASN A 17 15.06 -7.79 8.38
N PRO A 18 16.00 -8.63 7.90
CA PRO A 18 16.05 -10.06 8.23
C PRO A 18 16.34 -10.30 9.72
N ASN A 19 17.12 -9.44 10.35
CA ASN A 19 17.56 -9.57 11.75
C ASN A 19 16.62 -8.86 12.72
N SER A 20 15.32 -8.84 12.41
CA SER A 20 14.32 -8.20 13.25
C SER A 20 14.18 -8.89 14.60
N ARG A 21 13.96 -8.09 15.65
CA ARG A 21 13.64 -8.57 16.99
C ARG A 21 12.31 -9.34 17.07
N TRP A 22 11.47 -9.22 16.04
CA TRP A 22 10.13 -9.82 15.96
C TRP A 22 10.03 -10.93 14.88
N HIS A 23 11.14 -11.59 14.53
CA HIS A 23 11.19 -12.62 13.48
C HIS A 23 10.85 -12.10 12.08
N ARG A 24 11.86 -11.59 11.37
CA ARG A 24 11.79 -10.96 10.04
C ARG A 24 10.82 -9.78 9.97
N SER A 25 11.21 -8.74 9.25
CA SER A 25 10.30 -7.61 9.03
C SER A 25 10.72 -6.81 7.82
N PHE A 26 9.80 -6.05 7.26
CA PHE A 26 10.14 -5.01 6.29
C PHE A 26 9.37 -3.73 6.58
N ASN A 27 10.00 -2.60 6.27
CA ASN A 27 9.38 -1.30 6.39
C ASN A 27 8.43 -1.08 5.22
N LEU A 28 7.19 -0.71 5.53
CA LEU A 28 6.17 -0.43 4.53
C LEU A 28 6.51 0.82 3.69
N GLY A 29 7.31 1.76 4.21
CA GLY A 29 7.64 3.00 3.51
C GLY A 29 6.69 4.16 3.84
N TYR A 30 5.98 4.08 4.96
CA TYR A 30 5.20 5.19 5.51
C TYR A 30 6.11 6.30 6.08
N PRO A 31 5.74 7.58 5.92
CA PRO A 31 4.60 8.09 5.14
C PRO A 31 4.89 8.05 3.64
N ASN A 32 3.91 7.67 2.82
CA ASN A 32 4.02 7.78 1.35
C ASN A 32 3.73 9.24 0.88
N VAL A 33 3.61 9.47 -0.44
CA VAL A 33 3.26 10.80 -0.99
C VAL A 33 1.88 11.29 -0.52
N TYR A 34 0.89 10.40 -0.46
CA TYR A 34 -0.46 10.71 0.00
C TYR A 34 -0.45 11.15 1.47
N ASP A 35 0.21 10.37 2.33
CA ASP A 35 0.32 10.67 3.75
C ASP A 35 0.99 12.04 3.97
N ARG A 36 2.09 12.30 3.27
CA ARG A 36 2.79 13.59 3.34
C ARG A 36 1.92 14.74 2.83
N SER A 37 1.10 14.54 1.80
CA SER A 37 0.18 15.57 1.28
C SER A 37 -0.90 15.99 2.29
N LEU A 38 -1.20 15.12 3.26
CA LEU A 38 -2.11 15.40 4.38
C LEU A 38 -1.38 15.87 5.64
N GLY A 39 -0.07 16.13 5.56
CA GLY A 39 0.74 16.52 6.71
C GLY A 39 0.94 15.40 7.74
N ARG A 40 0.69 14.13 7.37
CA ARG A 40 0.90 13.00 8.27
C ARG A 40 2.39 12.78 8.50
N THR A 41 2.74 12.45 9.73
CA THR A 41 4.12 12.21 10.18
C THR A 41 4.21 10.86 10.89
N GLY A 42 5.42 10.36 11.07
CA GLY A 42 5.68 9.04 11.66
C GLY A 42 6.70 8.28 10.84
N SER A 43 7.00 7.06 11.26
CA SER A 43 7.95 6.16 10.59
C SER A 43 7.79 4.74 11.12
N PHE A 44 8.49 3.78 10.50
CA PHE A 44 8.62 2.40 10.96
C PHE A 44 7.29 1.65 11.13
N LEU A 45 6.34 1.85 10.20
CA LEU A 45 5.18 0.97 10.09
C LEU A 45 5.64 -0.29 9.38
N MET A 46 5.91 -1.32 10.18
CA MET A 46 6.51 -2.57 9.73
C MET A 46 5.45 -3.62 9.43
N VAL A 47 5.76 -4.52 8.51
CA VAL A 47 5.14 -5.85 8.45
C VAL A 47 6.13 -6.83 9.08
N HIS A 48 5.71 -7.58 10.10
CA HIS A 48 6.62 -8.43 10.88
C HIS A 48 5.95 -9.66 11.50
N GLY A 49 6.77 -10.62 11.95
CA GLY A 49 6.31 -11.80 12.69
C GLY A 49 5.93 -11.52 14.15
N GLY A 50 5.35 -12.51 14.82
CA GLY A 50 4.95 -12.41 16.22
C GLY A 50 3.61 -11.69 16.46
N CYS A 51 3.29 -11.43 17.73
CA CYS A 51 1.94 -11.04 18.15
C CYS A 51 1.79 -9.58 18.59
N ALA A 52 2.88 -8.84 18.78
CA ALA A 52 2.82 -7.47 19.31
C ALA A 52 2.74 -6.45 18.18
N SER A 53 1.68 -5.64 18.13
CA SER A 53 1.63 -4.50 17.20
C SER A 53 1.20 -3.22 17.92
N VAL A 54 1.90 -2.12 17.63
CA VAL A 54 1.51 -0.76 18.01
C VAL A 54 1.46 0.06 16.72
N GLY A 55 0.51 -0.26 15.85
CA GLY A 55 0.36 0.33 14.51
C GLY A 55 1.08 -0.42 13.38
N CYS A 56 1.82 -1.49 13.68
CA CYS A 56 2.42 -2.37 12.67
C CYS A 56 1.44 -3.46 12.21
N TYR A 57 1.72 -4.05 11.05
CA TYR A 57 1.06 -5.29 10.62
C TYR A 57 1.80 -6.49 11.20
N ALA A 58 1.29 -6.98 12.33
CA ALA A 58 1.79 -8.21 12.95
C ALA A 58 1.14 -9.44 12.29
N MET A 59 1.98 -10.39 11.91
CA MET A 59 1.61 -11.67 11.31
C MET A 59 2.21 -12.80 12.13
N THR A 60 1.69 -14.02 11.99
CA THR A 60 2.38 -15.17 12.60
C THR A 60 3.76 -15.38 11.95
N ASN A 61 4.69 -16.00 12.68
CA ASN A 61 6.03 -16.29 12.15
C ASN A 61 5.97 -17.12 10.84
N ALA A 62 5.05 -18.08 10.77
CA ALA A 62 4.85 -18.89 9.57
C ALA A 62 4.38 -18.06 8.36
N GLN A 63 3.46 -17.12 8.57
CA GLN A 63 2.95 -16.24 7.50
C GLN A 63 4.04 -15.28 7.00
N ILE A 64 4.78 -14.64 7.91
CA ILE A 64 5.85 -13.74 7.48
C ILE A 64 6.98 -14.51 6.79
N ASP A 65 7.23 -15.77 7.15
CA ASP A 65 8.21 -16.61 6.46
C ASP A 65 7.81 -16.94 5.02
N GLU A 66 6.53 -17.18 4.77
CA GLU A 66 6.00 -17.36 3.42
C GLU A 66 6.13 -16.08 2.59
N ILE A 67 5.70 -14.94 3.15
CA ILE A 67 5.83 -13.63 2.50
C ILE A 67 7.30 -13.32 2.21
N TRP A 68 8.19 -13.60 3.16
CA TRP A 68 9.64 -13.40 2.99
C TRP A 68 10.20 -14.23 1.85
N ARG A 69 9.74 -15.49 1.70
CA ARG A 69 10.15 -16.37 0.60
C ARG A 69 9.73 -15.78 -0.75
N LEU A 70 8.49 -15.32 -0.86
CA LEU A 70 7.96 -14.70 -2.10
C LEU A 70 8.71 -13.41 -2.45
N ILE A 71 8.97 -12.56 -1.46
CA ILE A 71 9.72 -11.31 -1.64
C ILE A 71 11.14 -11.59 -2.16
N ASN A 72 11.87 -12.51 -1.51
CA ASN A 72 13.23 -12.82 -1.98
C ASN A 72 13.21 -13.44 -3.37
N ALA A 73 12.27 -14.34 -3.67
CA ALA A 73 12.13 -14.90 -5.01
C ALA A 73 11.90 -13.80 -6.07
N ALA A 74 11.03 -12.81 -5.79
CA ALA A 74 10.80 -11.69 -6.70
C ALA A 74 12.07 -10.84 -6.90
N PHE A 75 12.77 -10.49 -5.82
CA PHE A 75 13.99 -9.70 -5.89
C PHE A 75 15.17 -10.42 -6.55
N ASP A 76 15.30 -11.73 -6.32
CA ASP A 76 16.34 -12.55 -6.94
C ASP A 76 16.07 -12.77 -8.44
N GLN A 77 14.82 -12.63 -8.89
CA GLN A 77 14.42 -12.58 -10.30
C GLN A 77 14.45 -11.16 -10.91
N GLY A 78 15.05 -10.18 -10.21
CA GLY A 78 15.31 -8.85 -10.75
C GLY A 78 14.19 -7.83 -10.57
N GLN A 79 13.13 -8.14 -9.82
CA GLN A 79 12.15 -7.13 -9.44
C GLN A 79 12.81 -6.09 -8.51
N ALA A 80 12.65 -4.79 -8.79
CA ALA A 80 13.32 -3.74 -8.00
C ALA A 80 12.59 -3.43 -6.68
N SER A 81 11.26 -3.52 -6.71
CA SER A 81 10.35 -3.20 -5.62
C SER A 81 9.00 -3.90 -5.83
N PHE A 82 8.19 -4.00 -4.78
CA PHE A 82 6.83 -4.51 -4.87
C PHE A 82 5.86 -3.55 -4.20
N GLN A 83 4.61 -3.56 -4.67
CA GLN A 83 3.55 -2.74 -4.11
C GLN A 83 2.84 -3.48 -2.97
N VAL A 84 2.63 -2.80 -1.84
CA VAL A 84 1.76 -3.26 -0.75
C VAL A 84 0.51 -2.39 -0.74
N GLN A 85 -0.65 -3.04 -0.68
CA GLN A 85 -1.95 -2.37 -0.64
C GLN A 85 -2.66 -2.75 0.67
N ALA A 86 -2.86 -1.75 1.53
CA ALA A 86 -3.50 -1.90 2.82
C ALA A 86 -4.91 -1.31 2.77
N TYR A 87 -5.91 -2.15 3.06
CA TYR A 87 -7.33 -1.77 3.02
C TYR A 87 -7.97 -1.97 4.39
N PRO A 88 -8.97 -1.14 4.78
CA PRO A 88 -9.71 -1.28 6.04
C PRO A 88 -10.46 -2.61 6.12
N PHE A 89 -10.89 -3.12 4.96
CA PHE A 89 -11.66 -4.34 4.79
C PHE A 89 -11.58 -4.80 3.33
N ARG A 90 -12.19 -5.95 3.02
CA ARG A 90 -12.42 -6.35 1.62
C ARG A 90 -13.31 -5.32 0.93
N MET A 91 -12.83 -4.68 -0.13
CA MET A 91 -13.47 -3.52 -0.78
C MET A 91 -14.71 -3.87 -1.62
N THR A 92 -15.66 -4.62 -1.04
CA THR A 92 -16.91 -4.98 -1.71
C THR A 92 -17.93 -3.84 -1.61
N PRO A 93 -18.87 -3.72 -2.57
CA PRO A 93 -19.93 -2.72 -2.51
C PRO A 93 -20.75 -2.77 -1.22
N GLU A 94 -21.03 -3.98 -0.71
CA GLU A 94 -21.83 -4.17 0.49
C GLU A 94 -21.12 -3.62 1.73
N ARG A 95 -19.80 -3.85 1.87
CA ARG A 95 -19.04 -3.32 3.00
C ARG A 95 -18.94 -1.80 2.94
N LEU A 96 -18.69 -1.23 1.76
CA LEU A 96 -18.68 0.24 1.61
C LEU A 96 -20.03 0.87 1.92
N ALA A 97 -21.13 0.20 1.55
CA ALA A 97 -22.48 0.61 1.91
C ALA A 97 -22.75 0.55 3.43
N ASN A 98 -22.05 -0.29 4.19
CA ASN A 98 -22.19 -0.29 5.65
C ASN A 98 -21.45 0.87 6.33
N TYR A 99 -20.57 1.56 5.60
CA TYR A 99 -19.66 2.58 6.12
C TYR A 99 -19.83 3.95 5.43
N GLN A 100 -20.96 4.19 4.77
CA GLN A 100 -21.17 5.39 3.95
C GLN A 100 -21.02 6.70 4.74
N ASP A 101 -21.41 6.66 6.02
CA ASP A 101 -21.40 7.79 6.94
C ASP A 101 -20.10 7.87 7.77
N HIS A 102 -19.14 6.96 7.55
CA HIS A 102 -17.87 6.99 8.26
C HIS A 102 -17.04 8.22 7.80
N PRO A 103 -16.27 8.88 8.69
CA PRO A 103 -15.42 10.02 8.31
C PRO A 103 -14.47 9.71 7.14
N ASP A 104 -13.97 8.48 7.07
CA ASP A 104 -13.05 8.01 6.02
C ASP A 104 -13.76 7.44 4.78
N ALA A 105 -15.10 7.50 4.69
CA ALA A 105 -15.85 6.91 3.57
C ALA A 105 -15.40 7.44 2.20
N ALA A 106 -15.05 8.73 2.11
CA ALA A 106 -14.52 9.32 0.88
C ALA A 106 -13.14 8.75 0.52
N PHE A 107 -12.26 8.58 1.52
CA PHE A 107 -10.96 7.97 1.36
C PHE A 107 -11.07 6.49 0.95
N TRP A 108 -11.98 5.73 1.57
CA TRP A 108 -12.22 4.33 1.23
C TRP A 108 -12.76 4.16 -0.19
N ARG A 109 -13.57 5.10 -0.69
CA ARG A 109 -13.96 5.11 -2.11
C ARG A 109 -12.77 5.32 -3.04
N ASP A 110 -11.81 6.16 -2.66
CA ASP A 110 -10.57 6.30 -3.43
C ASP A 110 -9.79 4.96 -3.43
N LEU A 111 -9.62 4.31 -2.28
CA LEU A 111 -8.97 2.99 -2.20
C LEU A 111 -9.67 1.93 -3.05
N GLN A 112 -11.01 1.96 -3.13
CA GLN A 112 -11.80 1.01 -3.91
C GLN A 112 -11.42 1.05 -5.40
N ALA A 113 -11.17 2.24 -5.95
CA ALA A 113 -10.81 2.38 -7.35
C ALA A 113 -9.49 1.65 -7.69
N GLY A 114 -8.49 1.78 -6.83
CA GLY A 114 -7.22 1.04 -6.95
C GLY A 114 -7.40 -0.48 -6.78
N ASN A 115 -8.22 -0.89 -5.80
CA ASN A 115 -8.54 -2.31 -5.59
C ASN A 115 -9.23 -2.92 -6.82
N ALA A 116 -10.26 -2.26 -7.37
CA ALA A 116 -10.99 -2.75 -8.52
C ALA A 116 -10.11 -2.91 -9.77
N LEU A 117 -9.17 -1.98 -10.00
CA LEU A 117 -8.18 -2.10 -11.07
C LEU A 117 -7.28 -3.31 -10.88
N PHE A 118 -6.79 -3.54 -9.66
CA PHE A 118 -5.97 -4.72 -9.37
C PHE A 118 -6.77 -6.02 -9.54
N GLU A 119 -7.99 -6.10 -9.03
CA GLU A 119 -8.82 -7.30 -9.13
C GLU A 119 -9.16 -7.66 -10.59
N THR A 120 -9.33 -6.64 -11.44
CA THR A 120 -9.66 -6.82 -12.86
C THR A 120 -8.43 -7.15 -13.71
N THR A 121 -7.33 -6.42 -13.52
CA THR A 121 -6.13 -6.55 -14.37
C THR A 121 -5.12 -7.57 -13.86
N ARG A 122 -5.17 -7.90 -12.56
CA ARG A 122 -4.15 -8.67 -11.83
C ARG A 122 -2.75 -8.03 -11.89
N LEU A 123 -2.69 -6.74 -12.19
CA LEU A 123 -1.47 -5.94 -12.22
C LEU A 123 -1.54 -4.85 -11.15
N PRO A 124 -0.43 -4.56 -10.44
CA PRO A 124 -0.36 -3.42 -9.53
C PRO A 124 -0.73 -2.13 -10.27
N PRO A 125 -1.76 -1.37 -9.84
CA PRO A 125 -2.12 -0.13 -10.48
C PRO A 125 -1.00 0.90 -10.32
N GLN A 126 -0.89 1.80 -11.30
CA GLN A 126 -0.11 3.01 -11.14
C GLN A 126 -0.85 3.93 -10.17
N VAL A 127 -0.13 4.45 -9.16
CA VAL A 127 -0.73 5.25 -8.09
C VAL A 127 -0.18 6.67 -8.16
N ASN A 128 -1.10 7.62 -8.26
CA ASN A 128 -0.79 9.05 -8.21
C ASN A 128 -1.57 9.72 -7.09
N VAL A 129 -1.07 10.85 -6.63
CA VAL A 129 -1.74 11.70 -5.65
C VAL A 129 -1.96 13.08 -6.25
N CYS A 130 -3.16 13.60 -6.11
CA CYS A 130 -3.50 14.97 -6.52
C CYS A 130 -4.41 15.59 -5.48
N LYS A 131 -4.01 16.75 -4.93
CA LYS A 131 -4.81 17.53 -3.96
C LYS A 131 -5.34 16.66 -2.80
N GLY A 132 -4.49 15.82 -2.23
CA GLY A 132 -4.84 14.97 -1.09
C GLY A 132 -5.76 13.78 -1.43
N ARG A 133 -5.84 13.38 -2.70
CA ARG A 133 -6.65 12.23 -3.17
C ARG A 133 -5.84 11.29 -4.03
N TYR A 134 -6.16 10.00 -3.97
CA TYR A 134 -5.55 9.02 -4.86
C TYR A 134 -6.18 9.07 -6.25
N LEU A 135 -5.33 8.85 -7.25
CA LEU A 135 -5.69 8.67 -8.64
C LEU A 135 -4.99 7.42 -9.16
N PHE A 136 -5.72 6.60 -9.91
CA PHE A 136 -5.20 5.33 -10.40
C PHE A 136 -5.23 5.25 -11.91
N SER A 137 -4.30 4.48 -12.46
CA SER A 137 -4.31 4.05 -13.85
C SER A 137 -3.89 2.58 -13.93
N PRO A 138 -4.29 1.85 -14.97
CA PRO A 138 -3.89 0.45 -15.12
C PRO A 138 -2.36 0.26 -15.02
N GLY A 139 -1.95 -0.82 -14.37
CA GLY A 139 -0.57 -1.26 -14.37
C GLY A 139 -0.16 -1.80 -15.74
N ASN A 140 1.13 -1.71 -16.06
CA ASN A 140 1.66 -2.17 -17.36
C ASN A 140 2.46 -3.48 -17.25
N SER A 141 2.91 -3.85 -16.05
CA SER A 141 3.67 -5.08 -15.80
C SER A 141 3.58 -5.51 -14.32
N PRO A 142 3.60 -6.81 -14.01
CA PRO A 142 3.63 -7.30 -12.63
C PRO A 142 4.87 -6.84 -11.85
N SER A 143 6.01 -6.66 -12.54
CA SER A 143 7.30 -6.33 -11.94
C SER A 143 7.59 -4.82 -11.86
N GLN A 144 6.68 -4.00 -12.37
CA GLN A 144 6.87 -2.56 -12.47
C GLN A 144 5.96 -1.84 -11.48
N SER A 145 6.37 -1.76 -10.21
CA SER A 145 5.84 -0.71 -9.33
C SER A 145 6.54 0.59 -9.70
N VAL A 146 5.83 1.45 -10.40
CA VAL A 146 6.25 2.84 -10.55
C VAL A 146 5.84 3.50 -9.24
N GLY A 147 6.82 3.99 -8.47
CA GLY A 147 6.55 4.57 -7.16
C GLY A 147 5.46 5.65 -7.18
N ILE A 148 4.87 5.84 -6.01
CA ILE A 148 3.74 6.75 -5.84
C ILE A 148 4.21 8.17 -6.13
N SER A 149 3.54 8.86 -7.06
CA SER A 149 3.96 10.20 -7.50
C SER A 149 2.86 11.24 -7.32
N GLU A 150 3.25 12.48 -7.05
CA GLU A 150 2.30 13.60 -7.00
C GLU A 150 2.06 14.11 -8.43
N ARG A 151 0.90 13.79 -9.00
CA ARG A 151 0.52 14.15 -10.37
C ARG A 151 -0.98 14.42 -10.44
N CYS A 152 -1.33 15.62 -10.88
CA CYS A 152 -2.69 15.97 -11.24
C CYS A 152 -2.90 15.80 -12.76
N PRO A 153 -4.06 15.29 -13.20
CA PRO A 153 -4.42 15.30 -14.60
C PRO A 153 -4.36 16.74 -15.11
N GLN A 154 -3.60 16.97 -16.18
CA GLN A 154 -3.63 18.26 -16.86
C GLN A 154 -5.05 18.41 -17.42
N THR A 155 -5.79 19.42 -16.97
CA THR A 155 -7.07 19.76 -17.60
C THR A 155 -6.77 20.10 -19.04
N SER A 156 -7.15 19.23 -19.99
CA SER A 156 -7.21 19.59 -21.40
C SER A 156 -8.22 20.73 -21.51
N ALA A 157 -7.72 21.97 -21.58
CA ALA A 157 -8.52 23.10 -22.01
C ALA A 157 -8.98 22.77 -23.43
N LYS A 158 -10.25 22.38 -23.56
CA LYS A 158 -10.92 22.38 -24.85
C LYS A 158 -11.04 23.84 -25.27
N ASN A 159 -10.26 24.25 -26.26
CA ASN A 159 -10.56 25.43 -27.06
C ASN A 159 -11.84 25.20 -27.85
#